data_AF-A0A314L0M1-F1
#
_entry.id   AF-A0A314L0M1-F1
#
_cell.length_a   1.000
_cell.length_b   1.000
_cell.length_c   1.000
_cell.angle_alpha   90.00
_cell.angle_beta   90.00
_cell.angle_gamma   90.00
#
_symmetry.space_group_name_H-M   'P 1'
#
loop_
_entity.id
_entity.type
_entity.pdbx_description
1 polymer ?
#
loop_
_entity_poly.entity_id
_entity_poly.type
_entity_poly.pdbx_seq_one_letter_code
_entity_poly.pdbx_strand_id
1 'polypeptide(L)' 'MVPVGCSVVLGSSGSCETIWDQIKIMGGPQRGATGQLIGVDGTDDIVKVDATLETKILDMVILAKLAYAY' A
#
# COMPACT_ATOMS: atom_id res chain seq x y z
N MET A 1 -29.41 3.08 2.65
CA MET A 1 -28.45 2.80 3.74
C MET A 1 -27.07 2.78 3.12
N VAL A 2 -26.46 3.96 2.96
CA VAL A 2 -25.09 4.11 2.45
C VAL A 2 -24.16 4.09 3.66
N PRO A 3 -23.06 3.33 3.64
CA PRO A 3 -22.13 3.31 4.76
C PRO A 3 -21.48 4.70 4.88
N VAL A 4 -21.61 5.28 6.07
CA VAL A 4 -20.94 6.52 6.49
C VAL A 4 -19.45 6.22 6.67
N GLY A 5 -18.59 6.79 5.82
CA GLY A 5 -17.15 6.61 5.99
C GLY A 5 -16.21 6.99 4.84
N CYS A 6 -16.63 7.73 3.81
CA CYS A 6 -15.66 8.29 2.85
C CYS A 6 -15.78 9.82 2.92
N SER A 7 -14.88 10.42 3.72
CA SER A 7 -14.65 11.87 3.72
C SER A 7 -13.83 12.22 2.47
N VAL A 8 -14.42 12.04 1.29
CA VAL A 8 -13.81 12.36 -0.01
C VAL A 8 -13.89 13.88 -0.21
N VAL A 9 -12.72 14.53 -0.16
CA VAL A 9 -12.56 15.87 -0.72
C VAL A 9 -12.59 15.73 -2.23
N LEU A 10 -13.42 16.55 -2.87
CA LEU A 10 -13.74 16.52 -4.30
C LEU A 10 -12.48 16.70 -5.16
N GLY A 11 -12.19 15.70 -6.01
CA GLY A 11 -11.40 15.91 -7.23
C GLY A 11 -10.15 15.03 -7.41
N SER A 12 -10.29 13.71 -7.55
CA SER A 12 -9.43 12.88 -8.40
C SER A 12 -10.07 11.50 -8.63
N SER A 13 -10.18 11.11 -9.89
CA SER A 13 -10.78 9.87 -10.36
C SER A 13 -9.96 8.65 -9.92
N GLY A 14 -10.60 7.71 -9.23
CA GLY A 14 -10.08 6.35 -9.12
C GLY A 14 -9.23 6.07 -7.88
N SER A 15 -9.88 6.21 -6.72
CA SER A 15 -9.83 5.34 -5.54
C SER A 15 -9.91 6.27 -4.34
N CYS A 16 -11.06 6.31 -3.64
CA CYS A 16 -11.14 6.85 -2.27
C CYS A 16 -9.88 6.30 -1.59
N GLU A 17 -8.97 7.15 -1.11
CA GLU A 17 -7.71 6.73 -0.49
C GLU A 17 -8.06 5.71 0.60
N THR A 18 -8.01 4.43 0.23
CA THR A 18 -8.75 3.40 0.93
C THR A 18 -7.85 2.98 2.05
N ILE A 19 -7.87 3.75 3.13
CA ILE A 19 -7.56 3.50 4.54
C ILE A 19 -6.20 2.79 4.84
N TRP A 20 -5.75 1.80 4.07
CA TRP A 20 -4.59 0.93 4.28
C TRP A 20 -4.12 0.40 2.90
N ASP A 21 -3.32 1.17 2.15
CA ASP A 21 -2.84 0.75 0.81
C ASP A 21 -1.97 -0.53 0.95
N GLN A 22 -2.53 -1.66 0.50
CA GLN A 22 -1.82 -2.93 0.49
C GLN A 22 -0.90 -2.99 -0.72
N ILE A 23 0.28 -3.54 -0.50
CA ILE A 23 1.29 -3.69 -1.53
C ILE A 23 1.88 -5.10 -1.46
N LYS A 24 2.41 -5.54 -2.60
CA LYS A 24 3.07 -6.84 -2.72
C LYS A 24 4.50 -6.65 -3.15
N ILE A 25 5.40 -7.32 -2.45
CA ILE A 25 6.82 -7.32 -2.76
C ILE A 25 7.05 -8.29 -3.93
N MET A 26 7.54 -7.78 -5.05
CA MET A 26 7.73 -8.55 -6.29
C MET A 26 9.19 -8.92 -6.55
N GLY A 27 10.13 -8.39 -5.75
CA GLY A 27 11.57 -8.64 -5.86
C GLY A 27 12.26 -8.86 -4.51
N GLY A 28 13.49 -9.38 -4.55
CA GLY A 28 14.31 -9.59 -3.35
C GLY A 28 13.94 -10.82 -2.50
N PRO A 29 14.51 -10.92 -1.28
CA PRO A 29 14.36 -12.10 -0.41
C PRO A 29 12.95 -12.26 0.19
N GLN A 30 12.12 -11.22 0.11
CA GLN A 30 10.73 -11.24 0.56
C GLN A 30 9.73 -11.22 -0.61
N ARG A 31 10.19 -11.58 -1.81
CA ARG A 31 9.33 -11.70 -3.00
C ARG A 31 8.15 -12.62 -2.72
N GLY A 32 6.95 -12.13 -3.00
CA GLY A 32 5.68 -12.80 -2.74
C GLY A 32 5.02 -12.41 -1.43
N ALA A 33 5.73 -11.76 -0.50
CA ALA A 33 5.14 -11.23 0.72
C ALA A 33 4.24 -10.03 0.43
N THR A 34 3.18 -9.91 1.20
CA THR A 34 2.32 -8.74 1.23
C THR A 34 2.71 -7.85 2.38
N GLY A 35 2.45 -6.57 2.22
CA GLY A 35 2.64 -5.59 3.26
C GLY A 35 1.74 -4.40 3.05
N GLN A 36 1.91 -3.45 3.95
CA GLN A 36 1.16 -2.22 3.97
C GLN A 36 2.10 -1.05 3.80
N LEU A 37 1.76 -0.16 2.88
CA LEU A 37 2.51 1.07 2.72
C LEU A 37 2.19 1.99 3.90
N ILE A 38 3.20 2.26 4.72
CA ILE A 38 3.06 3.11 5.92
C ILE A 38 3.60 4.52 5.64
N GLY A 39 4.56 4.62 4.72
CA GLY A 39 5.11 5.91 4.30
C GLY A 39 6.00 5.75 3.07
N VAL A 40 6.46 6.89 2.56
CA VAL A 40 7.39 6.99 1.43
C VAL A 40 8.52 7.92 1.86
N ASP A 41 9.76 7.49 1.70
CA ASP A 41 10.98 8.26 1.96
C ASP A 41 11.73 8.51 0.65
N GLY A 42 11.37 9.62 -0.02
CA GLY A 42 11.99 10.03 -1.28
C GLY A 42 11.76 9.06 -2.44
N THR A 43 12.72 8.16 -2.65
CA THR A 43 12.69 7.09 -3.68
C THR A 43 12.30 5.74 -3.13
N ASP A 44 12.39 5.57 -1.82
CA ASP A 44 12.11 4.30 -1.15
C ASP A 44 10.75 4.34 -0.46
N ASP A 45 10.07 3.20 -0.44
CA ASP A 45 8.80 3.03 0.25
C ASP A 45 9.03 2.32 1.59
N ILE A 46 8.36 2.82 2.63
CA ILE A 46 8.36 2.25 3.97
C ILE A 46 7.15 1.31 4.08
N VAL A 47 7.44 0.03 4.05
CA VAL A 47 6.46 -1.04 3.98
C VAL A 47 6.52 -1.86 5.26
N LYS A 48 5.38 -2.10 5.89
CA LYS A 48 5.29 -3.11 6.95
C LYS A 48 4.92 -4.44 6.34
N VAL A 49 5.81 -5.41 6.47
CA VAL A 49 5.63 -6.75 5.92
C VAL A 49 4.76 -7.55 6.88
N ASP A 50 3.57 -7.97 6.47
CA ASP A 50 2.67 -8.73 7.34
C ASP A 50 3.24 -10.10 7.72
N ALA A 51 4.09 -10.68 6.87
CA ALA A 51 4.70 -11.99 7.10
C ALA A 51 5.69 -12.00 8.28
N THR A 52 6.44 -10.91 8.50
CA THR A 52 7.41 -10.80 9.60
C THR A 52 7.02 -9.74 10.64
N LEU A 53 5.97 -8.96 10.36
CA LEU A 53 5.51 -7.79 11.11
C LEU A 53 6.57 -6.69 11.27
N GLU A 54 7.64 -6.74 10.47
CA GLU A 54 8.73 -5.77 10.47
C GLU A 54 8.50 -4.68 9.42
N THR A 55 8.90 -3.45 9.75
CA THR A 55 8.96 -2.35 8.80
C THR A 55 10.26 -2.41 8.03
N LYS A 56 10.16 -2.39 6.70
CA LYS A 56 11.29 -2.44 5.78
C LYS A 56 11.18 -1.35 4.74
N ILE A 57 12.34 -0.83 4.38
CA ILE A 57 12.50 0.16 3.33
C ILE A 57 12.80 -0.62 2.07
N LEU A 58 11.93 -0.50 1.08
CA LEU A 58 12.03 -1.21 -0.19
C LEU A 58 11.85 -0.22 -1.33
N ASP A 59 12.59 -0.44 -2.41
CA ASP A 59 12.51 0.42 -3.58
C ASP A 59 11.16 0.25 -4.30
N MET A 60 10.55 1.36 -4.71
CA MET A 60 9.26 1.38 -5.39
C MET A 60 9.23 0.48 -6.64
N VAL A 61 10.37 0.27 -7.31
CA VAL A 61 10.49 -0.56 -8.52
C VAL A 61 10.20 -2.04 -8.25
N ILE A 62 10.42 -2.50 -7.01
CA ILE A 62 10.17 -3.90 -6.62
C ILE A 62 8.83 -4.10 -5.90
N LEU A 63 8.00 -3.06 -5.81
CA LEU A 63 6.70 -3.09 -5.13
C LEU A 63 5.56 -2.98 -6.15
N ALA A 64 4.52 -3.79 -5.94
CA ALA A 64 3.29 -3.73 -6.71
C ALA A 64 2.15 -3.24 -5.82
N LYS A 65 1.51 -2.13 -6.19
CA LYS A 65 0.32 -1.62 -5.49
C LYS A 65 -0.86 -2.56 -5.73
N LEU A 66 -1.44 -3.09 -4.65
CA LEU A 66 -2.63 -3.91 -4.72
C LEU A 66 -3.86 -3.00 -4.66
N ALA A 67 -4.44 -2.70 -5.81
CA ALA A 67 -5.75 -2.07 -5.86
C ALA A 67 -6.80 -3.12 -5.50
N TYR A 68 -7.45 -2.97 -4.34
CA TYR A 68 -8.67 -3.73 -4.07
C TYR A 68 -9.80 -3.11 -4.89
N ALA A 69 -10.04 -3.68 -6.07
CA ALA A 69 -11.20 -3.33 -6.88
C ALA A 69 -12.43 -4.03 -6.30
N TYR A 70 -13.35 -3.24 -5.73
CA TYR A 70 -14.70 -3.69 -5.38
C TYR A 70 -15.73 -3.07 -6.34
#